data_AF-A0A947VGE1-F1
#
_entry.id   AF-A0A947VGE1-F1
#
_cell.length_a   1.000
_cell.length_b   1.000
_cell.length_c   1.000
_cell.angle_alpha   90.00
_cell.angle_beta   90.00
_cell.angle_gamma   90.00
#
_symmetry.space_group_name_H-M   'P 1'
#
loop_
_entity.id
_entity.type
_entity.pdbx_description
1 polymer ?
#
loop_
_entity_poly.entity_id
_entity_poly.type
_entity_poly.pdbx_seq_one_letter_code
_entity_poly.pdbx_strand_id
1 'polypeptide(L)'
;MRIKEHPILEFNQKEKIKFTLDGEELEGYKGEPIASALVAAGVKVLSRSIKYHRPRGFFCAIGKCSACQMKVNGIPNIRTCVTKLEEGMKVETQKGKGDFK
;
A
#
# COMPACT_ATOMS: atom_id res chain seq x y z
N MET A 1 6.59 9.48 3.93
CA MET A 1 6.61 10.92 4.27
C MET A 1 5.25 11.53 3.92
N ARG A 2 4.63 12.30 4.82
CA ARG A 2 3.38 13.04 4.56
C ARG A 2 3.68 14.53 4.55
N ILE A 3 3.10 15.25 3.59
CA ILE A 3 3.15 16.72 3.52
C ILE A 3 2.12 17.25 4.53
N LYS A 4 2.56 18.11 5.46
CA LYS A 4 1.69 18.71 6.49
C LYS A 4 1.27 20.15 6.16
N GLU A 5 2.12 20.86 5.42
CA GLU A 5 1.96 22.27 5.09
C GLU A 5 2.28 22.46 3.61
N HIS A 6 1.48 23.26 2.91
CA HIS A 6 1.69 23.60 1.51
C HIS A 6 1.14 25.02 1.25
N PRO A 7 1.85 25.90 0.52
CA PRO A 7 1.48 27.31 0.35
C PRO A 7 0.19 27.57 -0.47
N ILE A 8 -0.49 26.51 -0.93
CA ILE A 8 -1.67 26.59 -1.82
C ILE A 8 -2.75 25.59 -1.39
N LEU A 9 -2.36 24.42 -0.85
CA LEU A 9 -3.30 23.35 -0.55
C LEU A 9 -3.63 23.36 0.94
N GLU A 10 -4.92 23.30 1.25
CA GLU A 10 -5.41 23.06 2.60
C GLU A 10 -5.63 21.56 2.82
N PHE A 11 -5.21 21.05 3.98
CA PHE A 11 -5.33 19.64 4.32
C PHE A 11 -6.37 19.45 5.43
N ASN A 12 -7.52 18.88 5.08
CA ASN A 12 -8.51 18.48 6.07
C ASN A 12 -8.04 17.25 6.85
N GLN A 13 -8.33 17.22 8.16
CA GLN A 13 -8.06 16.04 8.98
C GLN A 13 -8.92 14.88 8.48
N LYS A 14 -8.26 13.77 8.13
CA LYS A 14 -8.92 12.52 7.77
C LYS A 14 -8.90 11.58 8.97
N GLU A 15 -9.92 10.74 9.07
CA GLU A 15 -10.03 9.68 10.08
C GLU A 15 -8.81 8.74 9.97
N LYS A 16 -8.02 8.67 11.05
CA LYS A 16 -6.93 7.70 11.17
C LYS A 16 -7.53 6.32 11.47
N ILE A 17 -7.04 5.32 10.76
CA ILE A 17 -7.47 3.93 10.89
C ILE A 17 -6.25 3.00 11.02
N LYS A 18 -6.45 1.85 11.67
CA LYS A 18 -5.41 0.83 11.83
C LYS A 18 -5.56 -0.25 10.78
N PHE A 19 -4.42 -0.77 10.32
CA PHE A 19 -4.32 -1.91 9.42
C PHE A 19 -3.01 -2.65 9.70
N THR A 20 -2.80 -3.82 9.11
CA THR A 20 -1.56 -4.57 9.30
C THR A 20 -0.78 -4.76 8.00
N LEU A 21 0.54 -4.77 8.11
CA LEU A 21 1.48 -5.22 7.08
C LEU A 21 2.28 -6.39 7.62
N ASP A 22 2.15 -7.57 7.01
CA ASP A 22 2.91 -8.77 7.39
C ASP A 22 2.81 -9.11 8.91
N GLY A 23 1.68 -8.75 9.53
CA GLY A 23 1.42 -8.92 10.96
C GLY A 23 1.76 -7.72 11.86
N GLU A 24 2.49 -6.73 11.34
CA GLU A 24 2.82 -5.50 12.08
C GLU A 24 1.70 -4.45 11.93
N GLU A 25 1.30 -3.82 13.03
CA GLU A 25 0.27 -2.77 13.01
C GLU A 25 0.83 -1.45 12.45
N LEU A 26 0.09 -0.87 11.51
CA LEU A 26 0.38 0.42 10.88
C LEU A 26 -0.85 1.34 10.94
N GLU A 27 -0.60 2.64 10.84
CA GLU A 27 -1.64 3.67 10.75
C GLU A 27 -1.73 4.26 9.34
N GLY A 28 -2.96 4.48 8.87
CA GLY A 28 -3.26 5.19 7.64
C GLY A 28 -4.50 6.09 7.79
N TYR A 29 -4.88 6.76 6.71
CA TYR A 29 -6.15 7.50 6.66
C TYR A 29 -7.19 6.73 5.87
N LYS A 30 -8.42 6.73 6.38
CA LYS A 30 -9.56 6.06 5.74
C LYS A 30 -9.76 6.54 4.32
N GLY A 31 -9.89 5.59 3.39
CA GLY A 31 -10.15 5.86 1.99
C GLY A 31 -8.94 6.32 1.16
N GLU A 32 -7.76 6.52 1.75
CA GLU A 32 -6.54 6.76 0.95
C GLU A 32 -6.06 5.46 0.30
N PRO A 33 -5.25 5.51 -0.77
CA PRO A 33 -4.67 4.29 -1.34
C PRO A 33 -3.77 3.56 -0.34
N ILE A 34 -3.88 2.23 -0.25
CA ILE A 34 -3.02 1.42 0.64
C ILE A 34 -1.53 1.74 0.42
N ALA A 35 -1.08 1.87 -0.82
CA ALA A 35 0.31 2.19 -1.13
C ALA A 35 0.74 3.57 -0.60
N SER A 36 -0.17 4.55 -0.53
CA SER A 36 0.09 5.86 0.08
C SER A 36 0.38 5.71 1.57
N ALA A 37 -0.45 4.94 2.29
CA ALA A 37 -0.25 4.66 3.70
C ALA A 37 1.09 3.93 3.97
N LEU A 38 1.42 2.93 3.15
CA LEU A 38 2.69 2.19 3.23
C LEU A 38 3.90 3.11 3.03
N VAL A 39 3.88 3.96 1.98
CA VAL A 39 4.96 4.93 1.73
C VAL A 39 5.02 5.99 2.85
N ALA A 40 3.88 6.38 3.42
CA ALA A 40 3.83 7.27 4.57
C ALA A 40 4.53 6.65 5.79
N ALA A 41 4.32 5.35 6.03
CA ALA A 41 4.96 4.54 7.07
C ALA A 41 6.43 4.19 6.80
N GLY A 42 6.98 4.61 5.64
CA GLY A 42 8.40 4.39 5.30
C GLY A 42 8.68 3.09 4.52
N VAL A 43 7.64 2.35 4.14
CA VAL A 43 7.78 1.12 3.35
C VAL A 43 8.17 1.47 1.91
N LYS A 44 9.38 1.06 1.50
CA LYS A 44 9.91 1.34 0.16
C LYS A 44 9.71 0.20 -0.83
N VAL A 45 9.65 -1.03 -0.34
CA VAL A 45 9.50 -2.24 -1.16
C VAL A 45 8.08 -2.74 -0.98
N LEU A 46 7.28 -2.65 -2.05
CA LEU A 46 5.88 -3.08 -2.06
C LEU A 46 5.72 -4.48 -2.67
N SER A 47 6.61 -4.86 -3.58
CA SER A 47 6.65 -6.21 -4.15
C SER A 47 8.05 -6.55 -4.64
N ARG A 48 8.22 -7.75 -5.21
CA ARG A 48 9.46 -8.17 -5.87
C ARG A 48 9.17 -8.73 -7.25
N SER A 49 10.07 -8.50 -8.20
CA SER A 49 9.93 -9.07 -9.54
C SER A 49 9.93 -10.59 -9.51
N ILE A 50 9.05 -11.24 -10.27
CA ILE A 50 8.86 -12.69 -10.23
C ILE A 50 10.15 -13.46 -10.55
N LYS A 51 10.85 -13.10 -11.63
CA LYS A 51 12.02 -13.85 -12.12
C LYS A 51 13.31 -13.58 -11.34
N TYR A 52 13.56 -12.32 -11.00
CA TYR A 52 14.86 -11.87 -10.48
C TYR A 52 14.80 -11.39 -9.02
N HIS A 53 13.64 -11.49 -8.36
CA HIS A 53 13.40 -11.04 -6.98
C HIS A 53 13.85 -9.60 -6.65
N ARG A 54 13.97 -8.74 -7.68
CA ARG A 54 14.37 -7.34 -7.51
C ARG A 54 13.28 -6.56 -6.77
N PRO A 55 13.64 -5.71 -5.80
CA PRO A 55 12.67 -4.88 -5.09
C PRO A 55 11.92 -3.97 -6.07
N ARG A 56 10.61 -3.87 -5.87
CA ARG A 56 9.72 -2.98 -6.61
C ARG A 56 9.01 -2.07 -5.61
N GLY A 57 9.08 -0.77 -5.88
CA GLY A 57 8.50 0.26 -5.02
C GLY A 57 7.33 0.97 -5.65
N PHE A 58 6.92 2.06 -5.02
CA PHE A 58 5.89 2.95 -5.53
C PHE A 58 6.39 3.68 -6.78
N PHE A 59 5.68 3.51 -7.91
CA PHE A 59 6.10 4.05 -9.21
C PHE A 59 4.97 4.79 -9.92
N CYS A 60 3.99 4.09 -10.51
CA CYS A 60 3.03 4.73 -11.40
C CYS A 60 1.86 5.42 -10.70
N ALA A 61 1.50 5.01 -9.48
CA ALA A 61 0.33 5.49 -8.72
C ALA A 61 -1.05 5.39 -9.43
N ILE A 62 -1.14 4.82 -10.65
CA ILE A 62 -2.35 4.74 -11.47
C ILE A 62 -2.83 3.30 -11.78
N GLY A 63 -2.31 2.29 -11.07
CA GLY A 63 -2.73 0.89 -11.28
C GLY A 63 -2.15 0.18 -12.51
N LYS A 64 -1.13 0.71 -13.18
CA LYS A 64 -0.60 0.13 -14.44
C LYS A 64 0.64 -0.76 -14.29
N CYS A 65 1.62 -0.38 -13.47
CA CYS A 65 2.97 -0.96 -13.53
C CYS A 65 3.20 -2.30 -12.82
N SER A 66 2.18 -2.82 -12.10
CA SER A 66 2.25 -4.06 -11.29
C SER A 66 3.29 -4.08 -10.15
N ALA A 67 4.06 -3.02 -9.93
CA ALA A 67 5.08 -2.92 -8.88
C ALA A 67 4.52 -2.88 -7.44
N CYS A 68 3.22 -2.65 -7.29
CA CYS A 68 2.53 -2.51 -6.00
C CYS A 68 1.57 -3.68 -5.70
N GLN A 69 1.68 -4.78 -6.44
CA GLN A 69 0.84 -5.95 -6.23
C GLN A 69 1.18 -6.62 -4.90
N MET A 70 0.19 -6.69 -4.02
CA MET A 70 0.28 -7.31 -2.71
C MET A 70 -0.94 -8.20 -2.48
N LYS A 71 -0.90 -9.00 -1.43
CA LYS A 71 -2.06 -9.75 -0.97
C LYS A 71 -2.79 -8.89 0.06
N VAL A 72 -4.09 -8.66 -0.16
CA VAL A 72 -4.92 -7.83 0.71
C VAL A 72 -6.16 -8.63 1.11
N ASN A 73 -6.37 -8.79 2.41
CA ASN A 73 -7.47 -9.58 2.99
C ASN A 73 -7.57 -11.00 2.40
N GLY A 74 -6.42 -11.67 2.21
CA GLY A 74 -6.40 -13.00 1.62
C GLY A 74 -6.30 -13.01 0.08
N ILE A 75 -6.66 -11.92 -0.59
CA ILE A 75 -6.77 -11.86 -2.05
C ILE A 75 -5.44 -11.43 -2.67
N PRO A 76 -4.81 -12.24 -3.55
CA PRO A 76 -3.54 -11.90 -4.18
C PRO A 76 -3.72 -10.87 -5.31
N ASN A 77 -2.60 -10.33 -5.78
CA ASN A 77 -2.48 -9.46 -6.95
C ASN A 77 -3.27 -8.14 -6.87
N ILE A 78 -3.61 -7.69 -5.66
CA ILE A 78 -4.30 -6.43 -5.43
C ILE A 78 -3.35 -5.26 -5.65
N ARG A 79 -3.82 -4.29 -6.43
CA ARG A 79 -3.07 -3.06 -6.74
C ARG A 79 -3.26 -2.04 -5.63
N THR A 80 -2.36 -2.08 -4.65
CA THR A 80 -2.43 -1.21 -3.46
C THR A 80 -2.41 0.29 -3.76
N CYS A 81 -1.93 0.71 -4.94
CA CYS A 81 -1.94 2.12 -5.34
C CYS A 81 -3.30 2.70 -5.74
N VAL A 82 -4.32 1.86 -5.98
CA VAL A 82 -5.68 2.31 -6.32
C VAL A 82 -6.75 1.75 -5.38
N THR A 83 -6.42 0.71 -4.62
CA THR A 83 -7.29 0.16 -3.57
C THR A 83 -7.31 1.08 -2.36
N LYS A 84 -8.51 1.45 -1.93
CA LYS A 84 -8.75 2.27 -0.74
C LYS A 84 -8.48 1.47 0.53
N LEU A 85 -7.88 2.14 1.52
CA LEU A 85 -7.63 1.59 2.84
C LEU A 85 -8.89 1.65 3.70
N GLU A 86 -9.18 0.55 4.39
CA GLU A 86 -10.26 0.40 5.37
C GLU A 86 -9.72 -0.12 6.70
N GLU A 87 -10.44 0.16 7.79
CA GLU A 87 -10.08 -0.26 9.15
C GLU A 87 -9.94 -1.79 9.22
N GLY A 88 -8.89 -2.26 9.88
CA GLY A 88 -8.64 -3.69 10.10
C GLY A 88 -8.18 -4.46 8.86
N MET A 89 -7.87 -3.78 7.74
CA MET A 89 -7.31 -4.45 6.56
C MET A 89 -6.01 -5.19 6.89
N LYS A 90 -5.85 -6.38 6.30
CA LYS A 90 -4.63 -7.20 6.39
C LYS A 90 -3.89 -7.16 5.07
N VAL A 91 -2.74 -6.50 5.06
CA VAL A 91 -1.86 -6.40 3.89
C VAL A 91 -0.67 -7.33 4.10
N GLU A 92 -0.35 -8.13 3.09
CA GLU A 92 0.75 -9.09 3.13
C GLU A 92 1.62 -8.91 1.88
N THR A 93 2.94 -8.97 2.07
CA THR A 93 3.89 -8.98 0.96
C THR A 93 3.66 -10.22 0.10
N GLN A 94 3.37 -9.99 -1.18
CA GLN A 94 3.16 -11.09 -2.11
C GLN A 94 4.47 -11.77 -2.50
N LYS A 95 4.46 -13.11 -2.49
CA LYS A 95 5.51 -13.95 -3.04
C LYS A 95 5.05 -14.56 -4.36
N GLY A 96 5.96 -14.64 -5.33
CA GLY A 96 5.68 -15.26 -6.63
C GLY A 96 4.55 -14.58 -7.42
N LYS A 97 3.69 -15.39 -8.04
CA LYS A 97 2.58 -14.95 -8.89
C LYS A 97 1.28 -14.68 -8.13
N GLY A 98 1.28 -14.88 -6.81
CA GLY A 98 0.08 -14.87 -5.98
C GLY A 98 -0.69 -16.18 -6.13
N ASP A 99 -0.97 -16.83 -5.00
CA ASP A 99 -1.71 -18.09 -4.96
C ASP A 99 -3.16 -17.81 -4.56
N PHE A 100 -4.10 -18.26 -5.38
CA PHE A 100 -5.51 -18.30 -5.04
C PHE A 100 -5.73 -19.61 -4.28
N LYS A 101 -5.89 -19.53 -2.95
CA LYS A 101 -6.34 -20.67 -2.16
C LYS A 101 -7.81 -20.95 -2.43
#